data_AF-A0A937KYS9-F1
#
_entry.id   AF-A0A937KYS9-F1
#
_cell.length_a   1.000
_cell.length_b   1.000
_cell.length_c   1.000
_cell.angle_alpha   90.00
_cell.angle_beta   90.00
_cell.angle_gamma   90.00
#
_symmetry.space_group_name_H-M   'P 1'
#
loop_
_entity.id
_entity.type
_entity.pdbx_description
1 polymer ?
#
loop_
_entity_poly.entity_id
_entity_poly.type
_entity_poly.pdbx_seq_one_letter_code
_entity_poly.pdbx_strand_id
1 'polypeptide(L)'
;MKITNIIEETKSISSNIKNAYIDFSKMTISLVAVCSDVIKNGKPVIGYGFNSNGRYGQGHLIRERFRPRLLEALPKDIINEDGTNFD
;
A
#
# COMPACT_ATOMS: atom_id res chain seq x y z
N MET A 1 -7.24 -15.27 8.59
CA MET A 1 -7.24 -14.02 7.80
C MET A 1 -6.47 -14.25 6.52
N LYS A 2 -6.93 -13.66 5.42
CA LYS A 2 -6.25 -13.69 4.13
C LYS A 2 -6.28 -12.30 3.49
N ILE A 3 -5.16 -11.89 2.90
CA ILE A 3 -5.13 -10.74 2.00
C ILE A 3 -5.79 -11.19 0.69
N THR A 4 -6.91 -10.57 0.35
CA THR A 4 -7.70 -10.91 -0.84
C THR A 4 -7.28 -10.09 -2.06
N ASN A 5 -6.77 -8.88 -1.84
CA ASN A 5 -6.28 -8.02 -2.91
C ASN A 5 -5.32 -6.95 -2.37
N ILE A 6 -4.45 -6.45 -3.23
CA ILE A 6 -3.65 -5.25 -2.96
C ILE A 6 -3.78 -4.33 -4.18
N ILE A 7 -4.36 -3.16 -3.96
CA ILE A 7 -4.59 -2.14 -4.98
C ILE A 7 -3.53 -1.06 -4.80
N GLU A 8 -2.89 -0.63 -5.88
CA GLU A 8 -2.03 0.56 -5.89
C GLU A 8 -2.46 1.49 -7.01
N GLU A 9 -2.54 2.78 -6.67
CA GLU A 9 -2.69 3.86 -7.63
C GLU A 9 -1.64 4.94 -7.39
N THR A 10 -0.96 5.33 -8.45
CA THR A 10 -0.06 6.49 -8.42
C THR A 10 -0.88 7.77 -8.51
N LYS A 11 -0.73 8.66 -7.52
CA LYS A 11 -1.43 9.95 -7.46
C LYS A 11 -0.44 11.11 -7.54
N SER A 12 -0.83 12.15 -8.28
CA SER A 12 -0.05 13.39 -8.32
C SER A 12 -0.23 14.18 -7.03
N ILE A 13 0.88 14.69 -6.51
CA ILE A 13 0.93 15.74 -5.49
C ILE A 13 1.74 16.94 -6.00
N SER A 14 1.77 17.12 -7.32
CA SER A 14 2.53 18.15 -8.01
C SER A 14 2.14 19.55 -7.55
N SER A 15 3.13 20.41 -7.32
CA SER A 15 2.92 21.84 -7.07
C SER A 15 4.16 22.65 -7.45
N ASN A 16 4.04 23.98 -7.44
CA ASN A 16 5.13 24.90 -7.79
C ASN A 16 6.14 25.14 -6.65
N ILE A 17 6.03 24.42 -5.53
CA ILE A 17 6.98 24.57 -4.42
C ILE A 17 8.33 23.99 -4.80
N LYS A 18 9.39 24.55 -4.20
CA LYS A 18 10.77 24.10 -4.38
C LYS A 18 11.54 24.29 -3.09
N ASN A 19 12.55 23.46 -2.89
CA ASN A 19 13.55 23.63 -1.84
C ASN A 19 14.93 23.86 -2.48
N ALA A 20 16.00 23.81 -1.70
CA ALA A 20 17.36 24.04 -2.19
C ALA A 20 17.88 22.96 -3.18
N TYR A 21 17.18 21.84 -3.34
CA TYR A 21 17.66 20.67 -4.11
C TYR A 21 16.71 20.25 -5.23
N ILE A 22 15.39 20.30 -5.01
CA ILE A 22 14.37 19.82 -5.96
C ILE A 22 13.19 20.79 -6.05
N ASP A 23 12.51 20.76 -7.20
CA ASP A 23 11.13 21.25 -7.35
C ASP A 23 10.13 20.08 -7.30
N PHE A 24 8.87 20.40 -7.01
CA PHE A 24 7.80 19.41 -6.84
C PHE A 24 6.85 19.35 -8.04
N SER A 25 7.21 19.92 -9.20
CA SER A 25 6.31 20.06 -10.36
C SER A 25 5.80 18.74 -10.93
N LYS A 26 6.52 17.63 -10.67
CA LYS A 26 6.18 16.28 -11.13
C LYS A 26 6.01 15.27 -10.00
N MET A 27 5.90 15.74 -8.75
CA MET A 27 5.91 14.87 -7.59
C MET A 27 4.67 13.96 -7.55
N THR A 28 4.89 12.69 -7.23
CA THR A 28 3.84 11.67 -7.10
C THR A 28 4.01 10.86 -5.82
N ILE A 29 2.95 10.15 -5.43
CA ILE A 29 2.95 9.12 -4.38
C ILE A 29 2.24 7.88 -4.91
N SER A 30 2.47 6.74 -4.28
CA SER A 30 1.65 5.53 -4.40
C SER A 30 0.67 5.46 -3.25
N LEU A 31 -0.63 5.45 -3.55
CA LEU A 31 -1.69 5.12 -2.60
C LEU A 31 -1.97 3.63 -2.70
N VAL A 32 -1.98 2.93 -1.57
CA VAL A 32 -2.17 1.48 -1.48
C VAL A 32 -3.36 1.15 -0.59
N ALA A 33 -4.15 0.17 -1.01
CA ALA A 33 -5.16 -0.48 -0.20
C ALA A 33 -4.86 -1.99 -0.11
N VAL A 34 -4.74 -2.51 1.11
CA VAL A 34 -4.58 -3.94 1.41
C VAL A 34 -5.93 -4.46 1.89
N CYS A 35 -6.60 -5.24 1.06
CA CYS A 35 -7.92 -5.77 1.33
C CYS A 35 -7.80 -7.13 2.02
N SER A 36 -8.55 -7.34 3.09
CA SER A 36 -8.64 -8.63 3.77
C SER A 36 -10.05 -9.23 3.70
N ASP A 37 -10.16 -10.51 4.03
CA ASP A 37 -11.43 -11.21 4.25
C ASP A 37 -12.03 -10.99 5.65
N VAL A 38 -11.36 -10.24 6.52
CA VAL A 38 -11.81 -9.98 7.89
C VAL A 38 -12.97 -8.99 7.88
N ILE A 39 -14.09 -9.35 8.50
CA ILE A 39 -15.26 -8.48 8.65
C ILE A 39 -15.30 -7.89 10.06
N LYS A 40 -15.33 -6.55 10.16
CA LYS A 40 -15.61 -5.81 11.40
C LYS A 40 -16.76 -4.84 11.18
N ASN A 41 -17.71 -4.79 12.09
CA ASN A 41 -18.91 -3.93 12.00
C ASN A 41 -19.64 -4.06 10.65
N GLY A 42 -19.74 -5.29 10.13
CA GLY A 42 -20.40 -5.60 8.86
C GLY A 42 -19.64 -5.17 7.60
N LYS A 43 -18.38 -4.73 7.70
CA LYS A 43 -17.55 -4.29 6.56
C LYS A 43 -16.20 -5.01 6.53
N PRO A 44 -15.62 -5.25 5.34
CA PRO A 44 -14.27 -5.77 5.23
C PRO A 44 -13.25 -4.78 5.79
N VAL A 45 -12.25 -5.29 6.52
CA VAL A 45 -11.12 -4.51 7.00
C VAL A 45 -10.15 -4.27 5.85
N ILE A 46 -9.89 -2.99 5.57
CA ILE A 46 -8.96 -2.54 4.54
C ILE A 46 -7.91 -1.65 5.19
N GLY A 47 -6.64 -2.03 5.03
CA GLY A 47 -5.51 -1.20 5.44
C GLY A 47 -5.12 -0.23 4.34
N TYR A 48 -4.92 1.05 4.67
CA TYR A 48 -4.47 2.06 3.72
C TYR A 48 -3.07 2.55 4.05
N GLY A 49 -2.29 2.85 3.01
CA GLY A 49 -0.95 3.42 3.15
C GLY A 49 -0.54 4.24 1.94
N PHE A 50 0.39 5.16 2.14
CA PHE A 50 1.02 5.91 1.06
C PHE A 50 2.47 6.29 1.43
N ASN A 51 3.33 6.50 0.43
CA ASN A 51 4.70 6.97 0.69
C ASN A 51 4.76 8.50 0.84
N SER A 52 5.71 8.98 1.66
CA SER A 52 5.98 10.41 1.81
C SER A 52 6.48 11.05 0.50
N ASN A 53 6.42 12.39 0.46
CA ASN A 53 6.88 13.18 -0.68
C ASN A 53 8.40 13.05 -0.92
N GLY A 54 8.87 13.49 -2.09
CA GLY A 54 10.29 13.58 -2.42
C GLY A 54 10.88 12.35 -3.13
N ARG A 55 10.18 11.20 -3.12
CA ARG A 55 10.68 9.94 -3.70
C ARG A 55 9.82 9.34 -4.82
N TYR A 56 8.78 10.05 -5.25
CA TYR A 56 7.82 9.62 -6.27
C TYR A 56 7.04 8.34 -5.93
N GLY A 57 5.97 8.08 -6.66
CA GLY A 57 5.22 6.83 -6.56
C GLY A 57 6.04 5.62 -7.02
N GLN A 58 5.83 4.48 -6.36
CA GLN A 58 6.53 3.22 -6.58
C GLN A 58 5.62 2.15 -7.21
N GLY A 59 4.58 2.57 -7.94
CA GLY A 59 3.50 1.69 -8.37
C GLY A 59 3.94 0.51 -9.22
N HIS A 60 4.94 0.67 -10.09
CA HIS A 60 5.45 -0.44 -10.90
C HIS A 60 6.16 -1.50 -10.04
N LEU A 61 7.00 -1.09 -9.09
CA LEU A 61 7.63 -2.02 -8.14
C LEU A 61 6.58 -2.75 -7.30
N ILE A 62 5.55 -2.04 -6.84
CA ILE A 62 4.46 -2.65 -6.06
C ILE A 62 3.71 -3.67 -6.92
N ARG A 63 3.25 -3.31 -8.11
CA ARG A 63 2.43 -4.18 -8.97
C ARG A 63 3.15 -5.41 -9.51
N GLU A 64 4.40 -5.26 -9.93
CA GLU A 64 5.16 -6.32 -10.62
C GLU A 64 5.95 -7.22 -9.68
N ARG A 65 6.38 -6.70 -8.53
CA ARG A 65 7.29 -7.41 -7.65
C ARG A 65 6.68 -7.75 -6.30
N PHE A 66 6.16 -6.76 -5.58
CA PHE A 66 5.79 -6.98 -4.17
C PHE A 66 4.38 -7.54 -4.00
N ARG A 67 3.41 -7.01 -4.74
CA ARG A 67 2.02 -7.46 -4.69
C ARG A 67 1.87 -8.96 -5.01
N PRO A 68 2.42 -9.49 -6.12
CA PRO A 68 2.24 -10.91 -6.45
C PRO A 68 2.78 -11.82 -5.34
N ARG A 69 3.98 -11.53 -4.81
CA ARG A 69 4.58 -12.31 -3.72
C ARG A 69 3.71 -12.36 -2.46
N LEU A 70 3.09 -11.25 -2.08
CA LEU A 70 2.20 -11.22 -0.91
C LEU A 70 0.87 -11.95 -1.17
N LEU A 71 0.33 -11.89 -2.39
CA LEU A 71 -0.90 -12.59 -2.75
C LEU A 71 -0.70 -14.10 -2.92
N GLU A 72 0.51 -14.53 -3.27
CA GLU A 72 0.92 -15.93 -3.43
C GLU A 72 1.40 -16.58 -2.11
N ALA A 73 1.67 -15.79 -1.07
CA ALA A 73 2.10 -16.28 0.24
C ALA A 73 1.02 -17.15 0.89
N LEU A 74 1.43 -18.19 1.65
CA LEU A 74 0.49 -18.97 2.44
C LEU A 74 0.03 -18.13 3.64
N PRO A 75 -1.24 -18.24 4.08
CA PRO A 75 -1.73 -17.47 5.22
C PRO A 75 -0.85 -17.62 6.48
N LYS A 76 -0.31 -18.81 6.73
CA LYS A 76 0.59 -19.08 7.86
C LYS A 76 1.91 -18.29 7.83
N ASP A 77 2.33 -17.80 6.65
CA ASP A 77 3.58 -17.05 6.50
C ASP A 77 3.40 -15.55 6.84
N ILE A 78 2.15 -15.07 6.94
CA ILE A 78 1.80 -13.65 7.09
C ILE A 78 0.94 -13.36 8.32
N ILE A 79 0.47 -14.39 9.03
CA ILE A 79 -0.24 -14.28 10.30
C ILE A 79 0.81 -14.39 11.42
N ASN A 80 0.62 -13.65 12.52
CA ASN A 80 1.42 -13.85 13.73
C ASN A 80 1.10 -15.21 14.39
N GLU A 81 1.98 -15.69 15.27
CA GLU A 81 1.82 -16.98 15.93
C GLU A 81 0.52 -17.07 16.74
N ASP A 82 0.13 -15.97 17.38
CA ASP A 82 -1.07 -15.88 18.22
C ASP A 82 -2.39 -15.75 17.42
N GLY A 83 -2.33 -15.51 16.12
CA GLY A 83 -3.51 -15.25 15.27
C GLY A 83 -4.20 -13.90 15.47
N THR A 84 -3.62 -13.00 16.28
CA THR A 84 -4.20 -11.72 16.74
C THR A 84 -3.90 -10.52 15.83
N ASN A 85 -3.55 -10.71 14.56
CA ASN A 85 -3.18 -9.62 13.65
C ASN A 85 -4.21 -8.46 13.55
N PHE A 86 -5.47 -8.72 13.91
CA PHE A 86 -6.57 -7.77 13.81
C PHE A 86 -7.37 -7.63 15.11
N ASP A 87 -6.93 -8.21 16.23
CA ASP A 87 -7.67 -8.16 17.49
C ASP A 87 -7.42 -6.86 18.26
#